data_AF-A0A8H6HJV5-F1
#
_entry.id   AF-A0A8H6HJV5-F1
#
_cell.length_a   1.000
_cell.length_b   1.000
_cell.length_c   1.000
_cell.angle_alpha   90.00
_cell.angle_beta   90.00
_cell.angle_gamma   90.00
#
_symmetry.space_group_name_H-M   'P 1'
#
loop_
_entity.id
_entity.type
_entity.pdbx_description
1 polymer ?
#
loop_
_entity_poly.entity_id
_entity_poly.type
_entity_poly.pdbx_seq_one_letter_code
_entity_poly.pdbx_strand_id
1 'polypeptide(L)'
;MSSDLDKVREDLDGLSLQDKLHVFDIHTDHNLEPPKDPLPRLSEDVVAFLNDIGENPEALLKKPSLTPTSTDNTFPITDYFISSSHNTYLLAAQIVGKSSAGCYTHVLNRGGRCVEIDVWPSKNGPIVTHGYTLSASVPFSEVCKAIGSYLDDNYGPYNPGSPSGLDFPVLVSLECHVPPDGQTELARTMKEIWGDRVVQGPIDGVDDDWVTPKDLAGRIVVMVEYYPPAIINRPAADSTGDAVIGKPTRKWSLFAAGESSDSSSEDSDSSISDAEDIGGGQGLWPFKRKKTQDGSGGDEGQEKPPPKQKISEELAELGYYARSMKPAQGWLTQRFEDPRHIMINISESACSRLLSTLQDNKSKKHPEHQHHHLQDILHVPSPLTSLVHHSSHHLRRIFPRGTRIRSSNLDPSKFWRSGSQVVSLNWQKYDRGMQMNEALFVGTDGWVLKPEHMRKKRNLNFDDGARAQAVPEKLVKLRGHIVGVSCIPAPNGRNGKSFHTYVRTELFYHREVKPLVPTGDTATATSKMASLEEVHLRWKSKSQKVQHHPENGADGMWNETWEWDYVKDDLAFVRILLYEDEFGKDDRISTFCSPIDRLVLNEWRLVRLLNTKGKDVGTTALVRFELDG
;
A
#
# COMPACT_ATOMS: atom_id res chain seq x y z
N MET A 1 5.03 15.85 -21.79
CA MET A 1 5.33 15.43 -20.38
C MET A 1 5.60 16.58 -19.43
N SER A 2 6.61 17.46 -19.62
CA SER A 2 6.73 18.67 -18.76
C SER A 2 5.56 19.62 -18.99
N SER A 3 5.25 19.88 -20.26
CA SER A 3 4.13 20.74 -20.69
C SER A 3 2.77 20.33 -20.12
N ASP A 4 2.51 19.03 -19.98
CA ASP A 4 1.23 18.52 -19.47
C ASP A 4 1.14 18.65 -17.94
N LEU A 5 2.26 18.48 -17.24
CA LEU A 5 2.32 18.69 -15.79
C LEU A 5 2.22 20.17 -15.43
N ASP A 6 2.85 21.03 -16.22
CA ASP A 6 2.80 22.48 -16.04
C ASP A 6 1.39 23.01 -16.34
N LYS A 7 0.73 22.51 -17.40
CA LYS A 7 -0.67 22.84 -17.71
C LYS A 7 -1.64 22.35 -16.65
N VAL A 8 -1.51 21.09 -16.22
CA VAL A 8 -2.34 20.54 -15.13
C VAL A 8 -2.13 21.33 -13.84
N ARG A 9 -0.90 21.79 -13.58
CA ARG A 9 -0.58 22.60 -12.42
C ARG A 9 -1.21 23.99 -12.49
N GLU A 10 -1.16 24.64 -13.64
CA GLU A 10 -1.80 25.95 -13.87
C GLU A 10 -3.33 25.84 -13.75
N ASP A 11 -3.92 24.81 -14.37
CA ASP A 11 -5.35 24.49 -14.26
C ASP A 11 -5.75 24.23 -12.80
N LEU A 12 -4.94 23.44 -12.08
CA LEU A 12 -5.17 23.18 -10.67
C LEU A 12 -5.05 24.46 -9.84
N ASP A 13 -4.03 25.30 -10.04
CA ASP A 13 -3.82 26.48 -9.20
C ASP A 13 -5.02 27.46 -9.24
N GLY A 14 -5.75 27.53 -10.35
CA GLY A 14 -6.96 28.33 -10.53
C GLY A 14 -8.24 27.80 -9.85
N LEU A 15 -8.26 26.55 -9.38
CA LEU A 15 -9.44 25.92 -8.77
C LEU A 15 -9.55 26.21 -7.25
N SER A 16 -10.78 26.19 -6.73
CA SER A 16 -10.99 26.19 -5.26
C SER A 16 -10.41 24.92 -4.63
N LEU A 17 -10.20 24.90 -3.31
CA LEU A 17 -9.67 23.69 -2.65
C LEU A 17 -10.62 22.50 -2.82
N GLN A 18 -11.92 22.72 -2.76
CA GLN A 18 -12.91 21.67 -2.95
C GLN A 18 -12.88 21.13 -4.39
N ASP A 19 -12.78 22.01 -5.39
CA ASP A 19 -12.65 21.61 -6.79
C ASP A 19 -11.33 20.88 -7.05
N LYS A 20 -10.23 21.29 -6.41
CA LYS A 20 -8.93 20.60 -6.47
C LYS A 20 -9.04 19.16 -5.96
N LEU A 21 -9.79 18.92 -4.89
CA LEU A 21 -9.99 17.58 -4.34
C LEU A 21 -10.86 16.72 -5.26
N HIS A 22 -11.93 17.29 -5.82
CA HIS A 22 -12.80 16.58 -6.78
C HIS A 22 -12.05 16.11 -8.03
N VAL A 23 -10.98 16.79 -8.45
CA VAL A 23 -10.10 16.29 -9.53
C VAL A 23 -9.52 14.91 -9.21
N PHE A 24 -9.35 14.58 -7.93
CA PHE A 24 -8.78 13.32 -7.45
C PHE A 24 -9.81 12.26 -7.02
N ASP A 25 -11.12 12.48 -7.14
CA ASP A 25 -12.10 11.40 -6.86
C ASP A 25 -11.95 10.26 -7.87
N ILE A 26 -12.35 9.05 -7.48
CA ILE A 26 -12.29 7.85 -8.32
C ILE A 26 -13.66 7.18 -8.29
N HIS A 27 -14.15 6.72 -9.44
CA HIS A 27 -15.51 6.19 -9.60
C HIS A 27 -15.51 4.65 -9.72
N THR A 28 -14.70 3.96 -8.91
CA THR A 28 -14.59 2.48 -8.91
C THR A 28 -15.84 1.80 -8.40
N ASP A 29 -16.60 2.49 -7.55
CA ASP A 29 -17.89 2.10 -6.99
C ASP A 29 -18.95 1.81 -8.06
N HIS A 30 -18.90 2.45 -9.23
CA HIS A 30 -19.86 2.21 -10.33
C HIS A 30 -19.91 0.75 -10.82
N ASN A 31 -18.91 -0.07 -10.51
CA ASN A 31 -18.92 -1.51 -10.81
C ASN A 31 -19.63 -2.36 -9.73
N LEU A 32 -19.73 -1.85 -8.49
CA LEU A 32 -20.53 -2.46 -7.41
C LEU A 32 -21.96 -1.91 -7.40
N GLU A 33 -22.11 -0.62 -7.64
CA GLU A 33 -23.36 0.11 -7.64
C GLU A 33 -23.55 0.78 -9.00
N PRO A 34 -24.08 0.05 -10.00
CA PRO A 34 -24.27 0.61 -11.33
C PRO A 34 -25.15 1.86 -11.30
N PRO A 35 -24.84 2.89 -12.13
CA PRO A 35 -25.66 4.08 -12.25
C PRO A 35 -27.12 3.74 -12.59
N LYS A 36 -28.06 4.37 -11.88
CA LYS A 36 -29.51 4.15 -12.09
C LYS A 36 -30.12 5.06 -13.15
N ASP A 37 -29.63 6.30 -13.26
CA ASP A 37 -30.07 7.31 -14.23
C ASP A 37 -29.02 8.44 -14.35
N PRO A 38 -28.62 8.85 -15.57
CA PRO A 38 -28.88 8.20 -16.85
C PRO A 38 -28.20 6.83 -16.94
N LEU A 39 -28.89 5.87 -17.56
CA LEU A 39 -28.28 4.59 -17.88
C LEU A 39 -27.19 4.79 -18.94
N PRO A 40 -26.04 4.11 -18.80
CA PRO A 40 -24.99 4.28 -19.79
C PRO A 40 -25.36 3.66 -21.14
N ARG A 41 -24.95 4.33 -22.22
CA ARG A 41 -25.21 3.90 -23.59
C ARG A 41 -24.40 2.64 -23.91
N LEU A 42 -25.05 1.69 -24.58
CA LEU A 42 -24.43 0.54 -25.23
C LEU A 42 -24.41 0.73 -26.74
N SER A 43 -23.46 0.10 -27.42
CA SER A 43 -23.41 0.07 -28.88
C SER A 43 -24.53 -0.80 -29.44
N GLU A 44 -24.98 -0.48 -30.65
CA GLU A 44 -26.02 -1.26 -31.34
C GLU A 44 -25.60 -2.73 -31.51
N ASP A 45 -24.32 -2.99 -31.80
CA ASP A 45 -23.78 -4.35 -31.93
C ASP A 45 -23.81 -5.14 -30.61
N VAL A 46 -23.49 -4.48 -29.48
CA VAL A 46 -23.57 -5.11 -28.16
C VAL A 46 -25.02 -5.40 -27.78
N VAL A 47 -25.94 -4.48 -28.07
CA VAL A 47 -27.38 -4.68 -27.87
C VAL A 47 -27.90 -5.83 -28.73
N ALA A 48 -27.51 -5.89 -30.01
CA ALA A 48 -27.88 -6.96 -30.91
C ALA A 48 -27.36 -8.33 -30.42
N PHE A 49 -26.10 -8.40 -29.98
CA PHE A 49 -25.53 -9.61 -29.40
C PHE A 49 -26.31 -10.07 -28.15
N LEU A 50 -26.61 -9.17 -27.22
CA LEU A 50 -27.36 -9.50 -26.00
C LEU A 50 -28.76 -10.04 -26.34
N ASN A 51 -29.45 -9.41 -27.29
CA ASN A 51 -30.77 -9.87 -27.73
C ASN A 51 -30.72 -11.26 -28.38
N ASP A 52 -29.69 -11.55 -29.17
CA ASP A 52 -29.50 -12.85 -29.83
C ASP A 52 -29.33 -14.00 -28.83
N ILE A 53 -28.61 -13.75 -27.72
CA ILE A 53 -28.43 -14.71 -26.64
C ILE A 53 -29.57 -14.70 -25.60
N GLY A 54 -30.61 -13.89 -25.80
CA GLY A 54 -31.78 -13.80 -24.93
C GLY A 54 -31.56 -13.00 -23.63
N GLU A 55 -30.51 -12.20 -23.54
CA GLU A 55 -30.25 -11.30 -22.41
C GLU A 55 -30.96 -9.95 -22.59
N ASN A 56 -31.42 -9.35 -21.48
CA ASN A 56 -32.03 -8.02 -21.51
C ASN A 56 -30.97 -6.93 -21.22
N PRO A 57 -30.65 -6.03 -22.18
CA PRO A 57 -29.62 -5.02 -22.01
C PRO A 57 -29.89 -4.03 -20.86
N GLU A 58 -31.14 -3.56 -20.70
CA GLU A 58 -31.49 -2.63 -19.63
C GLU A 58 -31.40 -3.27 -18.24
N ALA A 59 -31.74 -4.55 -18.14
CA ALA A 59 -31.60 -5.31 -16.89
C ALA A 59 -30.12 -5.50 -16.54
N LEU A 60 -29.26 -5.79 -17.54
CA LEU A 60 -27.82 -5.93 -17.35
C LEU A 60 -27.13 -4.63 -16.93
N LEU A 61 -27.55 -3.49 -17.47
CA LEU A 61 -27.00 -2.17 -17.12
C LEU A 61 -27.16 -1.83 -15.63
N LYS A 62 -28.17 -2.41 -14.98
CA LYS A 62 -28.49 -2.20 -13.56
C LYS A 62 -27.88 -3.27 -12.64
N LYS A 63 -27.23 -4.31 -13.18
CA LYS A 63 -26.64 -5.40 -12.40
C LYS A 63 -25.20 -5.07 -12.01
N PRO A 64 -24.81 -5.24 -10.74
CA PRO A 64 -23.42 -5.13 -10.31
C PRO A 64 -22.51 -6.05 -11.11
N SER A 65 -21.37 -5.53 -11.57
CA SER A 65 -20.34 -6.32 -12.27
C SER A 65 -19.38 -7.02 -11.31
N LEU A 66 -19.39 -6.59 -10.04
CA LEU A 66 -18.62 -7.15 -8.94
C LEU A 66 -19.55 -7.61 -7.81
N THR A 67 -19.13 -8.64 -7.09
CA THR A 67 -19.74 -9.02 -5.81
C THR A 67 -19.26 -8.07 -4.69
N PRO A 68 -19.95 -7.91 -3.55
CA PRO A 68 -19.47 -7.17 -2.36
C PRO A 68 -18.64 -8.06 -1.42
N THR A 69 -17.63 -7.51 -0.71
CA THR A 69 -16.68 -8.31 0.10
C THR A 69 -17.15 -8.36 1.54
N SER A 70 -16.53 -9.20 2.36
CA SER A 70 -16.89 -9.32 3.76
C SER A 70 -16.56 -8.03 4.52
N THR A 71 -17.55 -7.53 5.26
CA THR A 71 -17.43 -6.42 6.22
C THR A 71 -17.46 -6.93 7.67
N ASP A 72 -17.20 -8.23 7.91
CA ASP A 72 -17.13 -8.80 9.25
C ASP A 72 -16.01 -8.15 10.06
N ASN A 73 -16.37 -7.45 11.14
CA ASN A 73 -15.49 -6.71 12.04
C ASN A 73 -15.18 -7.43 13.36
N THR A 74 -15.44 -8.74 13.44
CA THR A 74 -15.30 -9.55 14.66
C THR A 74 -13.97 -10.30 14.80
N PHE A 75 -13.09 -10.20 13.81
CA PHE A 75 -11.73 -10.75 13.89
C PHE A 75 -10.76 -9.74 14.51
N PRO A 76 -9.59 -10.17 15.03
CA PRO A 76 -8.58 -9.25 15.53
C PRO A 76 -8.15 -8.22 14.49
N ILE A 77 -7.77 -7.01 14.90
CA ILE A 77 -7.29 -5.95 13.98
C ILE A 77 -6.10 -6.39 13.11
N THR A 78 -5.33 -7.38 13.58
CA THR A 78 -4.20 -7.95 12.83
C THR A 78 -4.64 -8.77 11.63
N ASP A 79 -5.91 -9.17 11.52
CA ASP A 79 -6.45 -10.04 10.48
C ASP A 79 -7.03 -9.28 9.27
N TYR A 80 -6.80 -7.97 9.20
CA TYR A 80 -7.31 -7.12 8.10
C TYR A 80 -6.19 -6.47 7.29
N PHE A 81 -6.44 -6.25 6.02
CA PHE A 81 -5.79 -5.21 5.22
C PHE A 81 -6.52 -3.89 5.44
N ILE A 82 -5.77 -2.79 5.47
CA ILE A 82 -6.27 -1.46 5.81
C ILE A 82 -5.91 -0.50 4.67
N SER A 83 -6.90 0.19 4.11
CA SER A 83 -6.72 1.20 3.06
C SER A 83 -5.92 2.38 3.60
N SER A 84 -4.70 2.56 3.10
CA SER A 84 -3.68 3.37 3.78
C SER A 84 -3.06 4.41 2.86
N SER A 85 -2.94 5.63 3.38
CA SER A 85 -2.32 6.77 2.71
C SER A 85 -0.92 7.05 3.25
N HIS A 86 -0.06 7.53 2.36
CA HIS A 86 1.29 8.01 2.64
C HIS A 86 1.35 9.51 2.36
N ASN A 87 1.94 10.28 3.28
CA ASN A 87 2.01 11.74 3.23
C ASN A 87 0.65 12.38 2.89
N THR A 88 -0.38 12.02 3.65
CA THR A 88 -1.78 12.36 3.36
C THR A 88 -2.01 13.84 3.14
N TYR A 89 -1.24 14.70 3.81
CA TYR A 89 -1.32 16.14 3.69
C TYR A 89 -0.97 16.71 2.30
N LEU A 90 -0.39 15.94 1.36
CA LEU A 90 0.04 16.43 0.04
C LEU A 90 -1.06 16.35 -1.03
N LEU A 91 -1.36 17.49 -1.68
CA LEU A 91 -2.27 17.56 -2.85
C LEU A 91 -1.63 17.10 -4.17
N ALA A 92 -0.31 17.26 -4.33
CA ALA A 92 0.42 16.95 -5.56
C ALA A 92 1.89 16.60 -5.23
N ALA A 93 2.69 16.27 -6.26
CA ALA A 93 4.06 15.73 -6.18
C ALA A 93 4.91 16.19 -4.97
N GLN A 94 5.66 15.25 -4.39
CA GLN A 94 6.39 15.36 -3.11
C GLN A 94 7.36 16.56 -2.94
N ILE A 95 7.76 17.25 -4.00
CA ILE A 95 8.74 18.36 -3.90
C ILE A 95 8.06 19.75 -3.87
N VAL A 96 6.84 19.89 -4.39
CA VAL A 96 6.22 21.21 -4.65
C VAL A 96 4.74 21.28 -4.21
N GLY A 97 4.20 20.22 -3.60
CA GLY A 97 2.82 20.18 -3.14
C GLY A 97 2.55 21.13 -1.97
N LYS A 98 1.44 21.88 -2.01
CA LYS A 98 0.89 22.60 -0.85
C LYS A 98 0.28 21.57 0.11
N SER A 99 0.61 21.66 1.40
CA SER A 99 -0.08 20.83 2.41
C SER A 99 -1.49 21.37 2.64
N SER A 100 -2.47 20.49 2.86
CA SER A 100 -3.86 20.90 3.16
C SER A 100 -4.54 19.95 4.14
N ALA A 101 -5.34 20.50 5.06
CA ALA A 101 -6.22 19.71 5.92
C ALA A 101 -7.31 18.99 5.10
N GLY A 102 -7.72 19.56 3.97
CA GLY A 102 -8.72 18.94 3.09
C GLY A 102 -8.26 17.62 2.45
N CYS A 103 -6.96 17.33 2.41
CA CYS A 103 -6.49 16.05 1.91
C CYS A 103 -6.89 14.88 2.83
N TYR A 104 -7.05 15.14 4.13
CA TYR A 104 -7.46 14.11 5.09
C TYR A 104 -8.92 13.73 4.88
N THR A 105 -9.81 14.72 4.74
CA THR A 105 -11.22 14.45 4.43
C THR A 105 -11.37 13.76 3.07
N HIS A 106 -10.59 14.17 2.07
CA HIS A 106 -10.55 13.52 0.75
C HIS A 106 -10.19 12.03 0.81
N VAL A 107 -9.10 11.69 1.51
CA VAL A 107 -8.69 10.28 1.66
C VAL A 107 -9.74 9.49 2.43
N LEU A 108 -10.31 10.05 3.50
CA LEU A 108 -11.32 9.38 4.31
C LEU A 108 -12.65 9.17 3.53
N ASN A 109 -13.08 10.17 2.75
CA ASN A 109 -14.24 10.10 1.84
C ASN A 109 -14.11 8.98 0.81
N ARG A 110 -12.89 8.71 0.33
CA ARG A 110 -12.59 7.62 -0.60
C ARG A 110 -12.29 6.29 0.09
N GLY A 111 -12.76 6.10 1.33
CA GLY A 111 -12.60 4.85 2.07
C GLY A 111 -11.18 4.60 2.61
N GLY A 112 -10.29 5.60 2.60
CA GLY A 112 -9.04 5.53 3.35
C GLY A 112 -9.31 5.43 4.85
N ARG A 113 -8.55 4.61 5.57
CA ARG A 113 -8.69 4.42 7.03
C ARG A 113 -7.39 4.50 7.80
N CYS A 114 -6.25 4.57 7.13
CA CYS A 114 -4.99 4.99 7.74
C CYS A 114 -4.48 6.25 7.05
N VAL A 115 -4.39 7.36 7.80
CA VAL A 115 -3.85 8.65 7.33
C VAL A 115 -2.55 8.98 8.04
N GLU A 116 -1.70 9.77 7.40
CA GLU A 116 -0.37 10.13 7.93
C GLU A 116 -0.27 11.63 8.21
N ILE A 117 0.20 11.98 9.42
CA ILE A 117 0.49 13.33 9.85
C ILE A 117 1.99 13.46 10.10
N ASP A 118 2.66 14.33 9.34
CA ASP A 118 4.07 14.69 9.53
C ASP A 118 4.15 16.04 10.24
N VAL A 119 4.36 16.03 11.56
CA VAL A 119 4.24 17.20 12.43
C VAL A 119 5.60 17.78 12.83
N TRP A 120 5.74 19.09 12.67
CA TRP A 120 6.95 19.87 12.86
C TRP A 120 6.73 21.04 13.83
N PRO A 121 7.76 21.45 14.59
CA PRO A 121 7.67 22.62 15.45
C PRO A 121 7.67 23.92 14.61
N SER A 122 6.93 24.93 15.04
CA SER A 122 6.96 26.28 14.48
C SER A 122 6.75 27.33 15.57
N LYS A 123 7.10 28.59 15.28
CA LYS A 123 6.97 29.72 16.21
C LYS A 123 5.52 29.96 16.66
N ASN A 124 4.55 29.58 15.84
CA ASN A 124 3.12 29.81 16.06
C ASN A 124 2.39 28.52 16.49
N GLY A 125 3.12 27.54 17.03
CA GLY A 125 2.60 26.22 17.39
C GLY A 125 2.90 25.14 16.32
N PRO A 126 2.54 23.87 16.57
CA PRO A 126 2.86 22.76 15.69
C PRO A 126 2.17 22.85 14.31
N ILE A 127 2.92 22.50 13.26
CA ILE A 127 2.45 22.53 11.87
C ILE A 127 2.67 21.18 11.19
N VAL A 128 1.90 20.92 10.15
CA VAL A 128 2.00 19.75 9.28
C VAL A 128 2.57 20.18 7.94
N THR A 129 3.65 19.54 7.51
CA THR A 129 4.33 19.78 6.24
C THR A 129 5.24 18.62 5.90
N HIS A 130 5.66 18.53 4.64
CA HIS A 130 6.74 17.63 4.25
C HIS A 130 8.10 18.25 4.64
N GLY A 131 8.83 17.60 5.53
CA GLY A 131 10.14 18.07 5.98
C GLY A 131 11.09 18.46 4.84
N TYR A 132 11.83 19.57 5.01
CA TYR A 132 12.89 20.02 4.09
C TYR A 132 12.44 20.34 2.64
N THR A 133 11.15 20.66 2.43
CA THR A 133 10.62 21.08 1.11
C THR A 133 9.97 22.48 1.16
N LEU A 134 9.72 23.09 0.00
CA LEU A 134 9.15 24.44 -0.14
C LEU A 134 7.61 24.48 0.04
N SER A 135 7.03 23.47 0.67
CA SER A 135 5.58 23.30 0.81
C SER A 135 4.96 24.30 1.78
N ALA A 136 3.77 24.81 1.43
CA ALA A 136 2.91 25.52 2.38
C ALA A 136 2.51 24.57 3.51
N SER A 137 2.61 25.02 4.76
CA SER A 137 2.28 24.24 5.94
C SER A 137 0.85 24.52 6.43
N VAL A 138 0.31 23.61 7.22
CA VAL A 138 -1.04 23.72 7.82
C VAL A 138 -0.92 23.56 9.34
N PRO A 139 -1.67 24.30 10.17
CA PRO A 139 -1.66 24.06 11.61
C PRO A 139 -2.09 22.63 11.96
N PHE A 140 -1.40 22.00 12.92
CA PHE A 140 -1.73 20.64 13.38
C PHE A 140 -3.16 20.50 13.89
N SER A 141 -3.67 21.52 14.59
CA SER A 141 -5.04 21.57 15.09
C SER A 141 -6.08 21.52 13.96
N GLU A 142 -5.83 22.18 12.83
CA GLU A 142 -6.74 22.16 11.67
C GLU A 142 -6.79 20.79 11.00
N VAL A 143 -5.67 20.06 10.99
CA VAL A 143 -5.64 18.66 10.55
C VAL A 143 -6.46 17.77 11.49
N CYS A 144 -6.28 17.91 12.80
CA CYS A 144 -7.06 17.15 13.78
C CYS A 144 -8.57 17.44 13.66
N LYS A 145 -8.95 18.72 13.48
CA LYS A 145 -10.34 19.11 13.25
C LYS A 145 -10.90 18.52 11.97
N ALA A 146 -10.16 18.56 10.87
CA ALA A 146 -10.61 17.98 9.61
C ALA A 146 -10.94 16.49 9.72
N ILE A 147 -10.12 15.72 10.43
CA ILE A 147 -10.38 14.30 10.71
C ILE A 147 -11.61 14.15 11.63
N GLY A 148 -11.67 14.90 12.73
CA GLY A 148 -12.76 14.82 13.70
C GLY A 148 -14.11 15.20 13.10
N SER A 149 -14.20 16.35 12.44
CA SER A 149 -15.40 16.84 11.77
C SER A 149 -15.85 15.89 10.66
N TYR A 150 -14.95 15.31 9.86
CA TYR A 150 -15.35 14.28 8.91
C TYR A 150 -16.08 13.11 9.60
N LEU A 151 -15.58 12.64 10.73
CA LEU A 151 -16.19 11.53 11.46
C LEU A 151 -17.54 11.92 12.06
N ASP A 152 -17.64 13.12 12.63
CA ASP A 152 -18.89 13.64 13.19
C ASP A 152 -19.94 13.87 12.10
N ASP A 153 -19.55 14.42 10.95
CA ASP A 153 -20.45 14.77 9.84
C ASP A 153 -21.00 13.52 9.13
N ASN A 154 -20.20 12.46 9.00
CA ASN A 154 -20.57 11.26 8.26
C ASN A 154 -21.16 10.15 9.14
N TYR A 155 -20.76 10.09 10.41
CA TYR A 155 -21.11 8.99 11.31
C TYR A 155 -21.72 9.46 12.64
N GLY A 156 -21.74 10.76 12.90
CA GLY A 156 -22.28 11.35 14.13
C GLY A 156 -21.25 11.46 15.26
N PRO A 157 -21.59 12.22 16.32
CA PRO A 157 -20.71 12.42 17.46
C PRO A 157 -20.43 11.10 18.17
N TYR A 158 -19.19 10.92 18.62
CA TYR A 158 -18.81 9.72 19.35
C TYR A 158 -19.52 9.70 20.71
N ASN A 159 -20.23 8.61 20.98
CA ASN A 159 -20.82 8.38 22.29
C ASN A 159 -20.46 6.97 22.77
N PRO A 160 -19.60 6.83 23.79
CA PRO A 160 -19.28 5.53 24.38
C PRO A 160 -20.54 4.72 24.69
N GLY A 161 -20.62 3.49 24.18
CA GLY A 161 -21.76 2.60 24.41
C GLY A 161 -22.97 2.80 23.47
N SER A 162 -22.92 3.77 22.56
CA SER A 162 -23.89 3.89 21.45
C SER A 162 -23.22 3.55 20.11
N PRO A 163 -23.94 2.94 19.15
CA PRO A 163 -23.41 2.72 17.81
C PRO A 163 -23.06 4.06 17.15
N SER A 164 -21.82 4.18 16.70
CA SER A 164 -21.33 5.38 16.02
C SER A 164 -21.61 5.40 14.53
N GLY A 165 -22.34 4.43 13.95
CA GLY A 165 -22.52 4.29 12.49
C GLY A 165 -21.25 3.91 11.70
N LEU A 166 -20.06 4.16 12.26
CA LEU A 166 -18.78 3.70 11.74
C LEU A 166 -18.36 2.39 12.42
N ASP A 167 -18.39 1.29 11.67
CA ASP A 167 -18.13 -0.07 12.18
C ASP A 167 -16.65 -0.42 12.38
N PHE A 168 -15.74 0.47 11.97
CA PHE A 168 -14.29 0.25 11.98
C PHE A 168 -13.51 1.50 12.44
N PRO A 169 -12.34 1.38 13.08
CA PRO A 169 -11.57 2.54 13.52
C PRO A 169 -10.86 3.27 12.36
N VAL A 170 -10.46 4.51 12.63
CA VAL A 170 -9.48 5.27 11.82
C VAL A 170 -8.12 5.22 12.51
N LEU A 171 -7.09 4.97 11.72
CA LEU A 171 -5.69 4.95 12.14
C LEU A 171 -5.00 6.25 11.72
N VAL A 172 -4.23 6.84 12.63
CA VAL A 172 -3.44 8.05 12.39
C VAL A 172 -1.97 7.74 12.61
N SER A 173 -1.20 7.61 11.53
CA SER A 173 0.26 7.46 11.58
C SER A 173 0.90 8.81 11.88
N LEU A 174 1.44 9.00 13.08
CA LEU A 174 2.07 10.25 13.49
C LEU A 174 3.60 10.18 13.32
N GLU A 175 4.14 10.93 12.38
CA GLU A 175 5.57 11.20 12.28
C GLU A 175 5.88 12.51 13.02
N CYS A 176 6.54 12.41 14.17
CA CYS A 176 6.73 13.53 15.09
C CYS A 176 8.16 14.06 15.08
N HIS A 177 8.34 15.29 14.59
CA HIS A 177 9.60 16.04 14.67
C HIS A 177 9.60 17.13 15.74
N VAL A 178 8.48 17.29 16.46
CA VAL A 178 8.38 18.20 17.61
C VAL A 178 9.24 17.65 18.76
N PRO A 179 10.11 18.46 19.40
CA PRO A 179 10.88 18.04 20.56
C PRO A 179 9.98 17.59 21.73
N PRO A 180 10.45 16.70 22.62
CA PRO A 180 9.65 16.16 23.73
C PRO A 180 8.89 17.22 24.53
N ASP A 181 9.54 18.34 24.87
CA ASP A 181 8.96 19.43 25.65
C ASP A 181 7.74 20.10 24.99
N GLY A 182 7.58 19.95 23.67
CA GLY A 182 6.42 20.46 22.91
C GLY A 182 5.38 19.40 22.57
N GLN A 183 5.63 18.12 22.87
CA GLN A 183 4.73 17.02 22.48
C GLN A 183 3.48 16.93 23.36
N THR A 184 3.55 17.43 24.60
CA THR A 184 2.36 17.56 25.47
C THR A 184 1.27 18.42 24.82
N GLU A 185 1.65 19.44 24.03
CA GLU A 185 0.70 20.25 23.27
C GLU A 185 0.01 19.45 22.15
N LEU A 186 0.73 18.53 21.50
CA LEU A 186 0.16 17.64 20.48
C LEU A 186 -0.88 16.70 21.10
N ALA A 187 -0.51 16.05 22.21
CA ALA A 187 -1.38 15.13 22.93
C ALA A 187 -2.64 15.85 23.43
N ARG A 188 -2.48 17.04 24.02
CA ARG A 188 -3.60 17.88 24.46
C ARG A 188 -4.51 18.25 23.29
N THR A 189 -3.96 18.71 22.17
CA THR A 189 -4.73 19.10 20.99
C THR A 189 -5.57 17.93 20.44
N MET A 190 -4.98 16.73 20.35
CA MET A 190 -5.72 15.53 19.93
C MET A 190 -6.83 15.16 20.92
N LYS A 191 -6.55 15.19 22.23
CA LYS A 191 -7.54 14.88 23.27
C LYS A 191 -8.68 15.89 23.31
N GLU A 192 -8.40 17.19 23.14
CA GLU A 192 -9.42 18.24 23.11
C GLU A 192 -10.32 18.17 21.87
N ILE A 193 -9.75 17.86 20.70
CA ILE A 193 -10.51 17.85 19.44
C ILE A 193 -11.25 16.52 19.24
N TRP A 194 -10.61 15.39 19.54
CA TRP A 194 -11.20 14.07 19.31
C TRP A 194 -11.95 13.52 20.52
N GLY A 195 -11.75 14.08 21.72
CA GLY A 195 -12.45 13.66 22.94
C GLY A 195 -12.27 12.16 23.21
N ASP A 196 -13.36 11.48 23.59
CA ASP A 196 -13.37 10.04 23.89
C ASP A 196 -13.13 9.14 22.65
N ARG A 197 -13.07 9.75 21.46
CA ARG A 197 -12.80 9.04 20.21
C ARG A 197 -11.35 8.57 20.13
N VAL A 198 -10.39 9.31 20.70
CA VAL A 198 -8.97 8.90 20.69
C VAL A 198 -8.72 7.81 21.73
N VAL A 199 -8.10 6.71 21.31
CA VAL A 199 -7.74 5.61 22.22
C VAL A 199 -6.51 5.99 23.05
N GLN A 200 -6.61 5.79 24.37
CA GLN A 200 -5.55 6.17 25.33
C GLN A 200 -5.04 4.97 26.16
N GLY A 201 -5.62 3.78 25.97
CA GLY A 201 -5.37 2.63 26.83
C GLY A 201 -6.18 1.40 26.40
N PRO A 202 -6.17 0.33 27.21
CA PRO A 202 -6.95 -0.86 26.95
C PRO A 202 -8.45 -0.56 26.99
N ILE A 203 -9.23 -1.27 26.18
CA ILE A 203 -10.70 -1.17 26.21
C ILE A 203 -11.26 -2.09 27.30
N ASP A 204 -12.10 -1.53 28.17
CA ASP A 204 -12.69 -2.27 29.29
C ASP A 204 -13.50 -3.48 28.80
N GLY A 205 -13.23 -4.66 29.38
CA GLY A 205 -13.94 -5.90 29.06
C GLY A 205 -13.51 -6.57 27.76
N VAL A 206 -12.51 -6.03 27.05
CA VAL A 206 -11.95 -6.60 25.82
C VAL A 206 -10.64 -7.31 26.14
N ASP A 207 -10.44 -8.49 25.55
CA ASP A 207 -9.14 -9.16 25.59
C ASP A 207 -8.15 -8.38 24.73
N ASP A 208 -7.12 -7.85 25.39
CA ASP A 208 -6.10 -7.01 24.77
C ASP A 208 -5.37 -7.76 23.64
N ASP A 209 -5.16 -9.08 23.76
CA ASP A 209 -4.54 -9.90 22.70
C ASP A 209 -5.49 -10.24 21.54
N TRP A 210 -6.77 -9.89 21.64
CA TRP A 210 -7.82 -10.18 20.66
C TRP A 210 -8.71 -8.97 20.35
N VAL A 211 -8.15 -7.75 20.42
CA VAL A 211 -8.90 -6.54 20.07
C VAL A 211 -9.38 -6.57 18.61
N THR A 212 -10.67 -6.35 18.39
CA THR A 212 -11.32 -6.37 17.06
C THR A 212 -11.64 -4.97 16.57
N PRO A 213 -11.84 -4.74 15.25
CA PRO A 213 -12.34 -3.45 14.77
C PRO A 213 -13.67 -3.04 15.40
N LYS A 214 -14.55 -4.00 15.73
CA LYS A 214 -15.81 -3.74 16.43
C LYS A 214 -15.61 -3.12 17.81
N ASP A 215 -14.60 -3.59 18.56
CA ASP A 215 -14.28 -3.04 19.89
C ASP A 215 -13.75 -1.59 19.81
N LEU A 216 -13.20 -1.24 18.65
CA LEU A 216 -12.65 0.07 18.33
C LEU A 216 -13.57 0.89 17.39
N ALA A 217 -14.82 0.47 17.20
CA ALA A 217 -15.75 1.12 16.29
C ALA A 217 -15.92 2.60 16.63
N GLY A 218 -15.88 3.46 15.60
CA GLY A 218 -15.97 4.91 15.76
C GLY A 218 -14.73 5.60 16.34
N ARG A 219 -13.70 4.86 16.78
CA ARG A 219 -12.52 5.40 17.47
C ARG A 219 -11.36 5.74 16.53
N ILE A 220 -10.42 6.52 17.06
CA ILE A 220 -9.15 6.88 16.42
C ILE A 220 -7.99 6.20 17.17
N VAL A 221 -7.21 5.41 16.45
CA VAL A 221 -5.98 4.77 16.94
C VAL A 221 -4.77 5.53 16.40
N VAL A 222 -3.98 6.13 17.30
CA VAL A 222 -2.76 6.86 16.90
C VAL A 222 -1.58 5.91 16.89
N MET A 223 -0.80 5.90 15.80
CA MET A 223 0.49 5.19 15.76
C MET A 223 1.57 6.15 16.23
N VAL A 224 2.23 5.82 17.33
CA VAL A 224 3.25 6.68 17.95
C VAL A 224 4.58 5.95 17.96
N GLU A 225 5.68 6.65 17.64
CA GLU A 225 7.01 6.05 17.68
C GLU A 225 7.33 5.50 19.08
N TYR A 226 7.86 4.28 19.11
CA TYR A 226 8.31 3.61 20.32
C TYR A 226 9.79 3.26 20.23
N TYR A 227 10.52 3.61 21.28
CA TYR A 227 11.94 3.36 21.43
C TYR A 227 12.14 2.50 22.68
N PRO A 228 12.47 1.21 22.54
CA PRO A 228 12.76 0.36 23.68
C PRO A 228 13.86 0.99 24.56
N PRO A 229 13.72 0.99 25.90
CA PRO A 229 14.80 1.39 26.78
C PRO A 229 16.06 0.60 26.43
N ALA A 230 17.21 1.28 26.34
CA ALA A 230 18.46 0.56 26.24
C ALA A 230 18.56 -0.35 27.46
N ILE A 231 18.66 -1.67 27.27
CA ILE A 231 18.86 -2.62 28.35
C ILE A 231 20.14 -2.20 29.08
N ILE A 232 19.99 -1.46 30.18
CA ILE A 232 21.01 -1.33 31.19
C ILE A 232 21.11 -2.74 31.76
N ASN A 233 22.31 -3.32 31.71
CA ASN A 233 22.61 -4.61 32.34
C ASN A 233 21.88 -4.68 33.68
N ARG A 234 20.93 -5.62 33.82
CA ARG A 234 20.49 -6.05 35.15
C ARG A 234 21.77 -6.37 35.94
N PRO A 235 21.87 -5.97 37.22
CA PRO A 235 22.96 -6.46 38.05
C PRO A 235 22.89 -7.99 38.00
N ALA A 236 23.96 -8.61 37.52
CA ALA A 236 24.07 -10.06 37.55
C ALA A 236 23.95 -10.48 39.02
N ALA A 237 22.94 -11.29 39.32
CA ALA A 237 22.95 -12.06 40.56
C ALA A 237 24.18 -12.96 40.53
N ASP A 238 24.93 -12.93 41.63
CA ASP A 238 26.19 -13.64 41.83
C ASP A 238 26.14 -15.09 41.33
N SER A 239 26.96 -15.39 40.33
CA SER A 239 27.51 -16.73 40.14
C SER A 239 28.87 -16.65 39.46
N THR A 240 29.87 -17.10 40.20
CA THR A 240 31.28 -17.21 39.83
C THR A 240 31.48 -18.18 38.67
N GLY A 241 32.19 -17.75 37.61
CA GLY A 241 32.69 -18.65 36.56
C GLY A 241 33.23 -17.89 35.36
N ASP A 242 34.56 -17.86 35.23
CA ASP A 242 35.32 -17.24 34.14
C ASP A 242 34.89 -17.68 32.73
N ALA A 243 34.57 -16.72 31.88
CA ALA A 243 34.80 -16.82 30.43
C ALA A 243 34.85 -15.41 29.80
N VAL A 244 36.02 -15.06 29.26
CA VAL A 244 36.32 -13.81 28.56
C VAL A 244 35.47 -13.72 27.27
N ILE A 245 34.51 -12.80 27.22
CA ILE A 245 33.77 -12.46 26.00
C ILE A 245 34.05 -11.00 25.64
N GLY A 246 34.57 -10.81 24.42
CA GLY A 246 34.95 -9.52 23.87
C GLY A 246 33.80 -8.52 23.76
N LYS A 247 34.13 -7.25 24.05
CA LYS A 247 33.23 -6.09 23.97
C LYS A 247 32.49 -6.03 22.62
N PRO A 248 31.16 -5.77 22.59
CA PRO A 248 30.44 -5.54 21.35
C PRO A 248 30.80 -4.16 20.80
N THR A 249 31.48 -4.11 19.65
CA THR A 249 31.71 -2.89 18.89
C THR A 249 30.42 -2.52 18.14
N ARG A 250 29.67 -1.55 18.68
CA ARG A 250 28.53 -0.95 17.99
C ARG A 250 29.01 -0.13 16.79
N LYS A 251 28.66 -0.53 15.57
CA LYS A 251 28.60 0.37 14.41
C LYS A 251 27.15 0.53 13.96
N TRP A 252 26.52 1.62 14.40
CA TRP A 252 25.33 2.17 13.78
C TRP A 252 25.76 2.89 12.50
N SER A 253 25.83 2.15 11.40
CA SER A 253 25.99 2.71 10.06
C SER A 253 25.56 1.68 9.01
N LEU A 254 24.25 1.58 8.75
CA LEU A 254 23.75 0.98 7.50
C LEU A 254 22.56 1.75 6.88
N PHE A 255 22.35 3.01 7.29
CA PHE A 255 21.45 3.96 6.62
C PHE A 255 22.14 5.32 6.51
N ALA A 256 23.33 5.32 5.91
CA ALA A 256 23.90 6.50 5.27
C ALA A 256 24.00 6.15 3.78
N ALA A 257 23.42 7.01 2.94
CA ALA A 257 23.49 6.91 1.51
C ALA A 257 24.95 6.78 1.05
N GLY A 258 25.23 5.73 0.29
CA GLY A 258 26.51 5.42 -0.33
C GLY A 258 26.23 4.52 -1.50
N GLU A 259 26.03 5.14 -2.65
CA GLU A 259 25.79 4.49 -3.94
C GLU A 259 27.07 3.78 -4.40
N SER A 260 26.91 2.52 -4.79
CA SER A 260 27.84 1.86 -5.72
C SER A 260 27.02 1.34 -6.88
N SER A 261 27.26 1.96 -8.03
CA SER A 261 26.80 1.55 -9.35
C SER A 261 27.31 0.15 -9.68
N ASP A 262 26.39 -0.76 -9.99
CA ASP A 262 26.65 -1.78 -11.00
C ASP A 262 25.34 -2.17 -11.66
N SER A 263 25.24 -1.80 -12.94
CA SER A 263 24.14 -2.12 -13.82
C SER A 263 24.40 -3.45 -14.51
N SER A 264 23.41 -4.33 -14.52
CA SER A 264 23.20 -5.25 -15.63
C SER A 264 21.70 -5.33 -15.93
N SER A 265 21.40 -5.04 -17.20
CA SER A 265 20.13 -5.07 -17.96
C SER A 265 19.46 -6.45 -17.91
N GLU A 266 18.16 -6.64 -18.17
CA GLU A 266 17.27 -6.31 -19.31
C GLU A 266 15.81 -6.21 -18.75
N ASP A 267 14.80 -5.45 -19.20
CA ASP A 267 14.30 -5.01 -20.51
C ASP A 267 13.44 -3.73 -20.30
N SER A 268 13.76 -2.60 -20.95
CA SER A 268 13.20 -2.08 -22.21
C SER A 268 11.74 -1.54 -22.14
N ASP A 269 11.61 -0.26 -21.77
CA ASP A 269 10.63 0.66 -22.40
C ASP A 269 11.24 2.08 -22.43
N SER A 270 11.57 2.54 -23.64
CA SER A 270 12.45 3.67 -23.93
C SER A 270 11.77 5.04 -23.77
N SER A 271 12.48 5.96 -23.12
CA SER A 271 12.24 7.41 -23.09
C SER A 271 12.84 8.12 -24.31
N ILE A 272 12.23 9.22 -24.76
CA ILE A 272 12.90 10.25 -25.57
C ILE A 272 13.39 11.39 -24.66
N SER A 273 14.64 11.75 -24.89
CA SER A 273 15.44 12.85 -24.37
C SER A 273 15.13 14.17 -25.07
N ASP A 274 15.21 15.28 -24.33
CA ASP A 274 15.72 16.56 -24.85
C ASP A 274 16.30 17.34 -23.65
N ALA A 275 17.61 17.56 -23.66
CA ALA A 275 18.30 18.48 -22.78
C ALA A 275 19.16 19.37 -23.67
N GLU A 276 18.68 20.58 -23.92
CA GLU A 276 19.51 21.64 -24.48
C GLU A 276 20.38 22.27 -23.40
N ASP A 277 21.65 22.42 -23.77
CA ASP A 277 22.73 23.03 -23.05
C ASP A 277 22.60 24.56 -23.11
N ILE A 278 22.44 25.22 -21.96
CA ILE A 278 22.72 26.65 -21.82
C ILE A 278 23.63 26.83 -20.62
N GLY A 279 24.89 27.13 -20.91
CA GLY A 279 25.94 27.35 -19.94
C GLY A 279 25.89 28.69 -19.20
N GLY A 280 26.58 28.70 -18.06
CA GLY A 280 27.33 29.84 -17.54
C GLY A 280 26.58 30.83 -16.64
N GLY A 281 26.90 30.83 -15.34
CA GLY A 281 26.55 31.94 -14.45
C GLY A 281 26.74 31.64 -12.96
N GLN A 282 27.67 32.34 -12.31
CA GLN A 282 28.17 32.14 -10.95
C GLN A 282 27.17 32.46 -9.81
N GLY A 283 27.39 31.81 -8.67
CA GLY A 283 27.02 32.29 -7.31
C GLY A 283 25.84 31.55 -6.68
N LEU A 284 25.77 31.22 -5.39
CA LEU A 284 26.58 31.51 -4.22
C LEU A 284 26.30 30.38 -3.20
N TRP A 285 27.27 29.51 -2.94
CA TRP A 285 27.21 28.54 -1.82
C TRP A 285 28.19 29.02 -0.73
N PRO A 286 27.75 29.44 0.48
CA PRO A 286 28.67 29.68 1.57
C PRO A 286 28.97 28.37 2.32
N PHE A 287 30.12 27.81 1.97
CA PHE A 287 31.07 27.03 2.77
C PHE A 287 30.60 26.15 3.94
N LYS A 288 30.71 24.85 3.65
CA LYS A 288 31.09 23.72 4.52
C LYS A 288 32.27 24.11 5.43
N ARG A 289 32.04 24.30 6.74
CA ARG A 289 33.13 24.49 7.71
C ARG A 289 33.72 23.13 8.10
N LYS A 290 34.90 22.85 7.57
CA LYS A 290 35.76 21.68 7.86
C LYS A 290 36.32 21.85 9.28
N LYS A 291 36.02 20.93 10.20
CA LYS A 291 36.64 20.91 11.53
C LYS A 291 38.00 20.24 11.40
N THR A 292 39.06 21.02 11.52
CA THR A 292 40.44 20.57 11.60
C THR A 292 40.67 19.79 12.90
N GLN A 293 41.39 18.67 12.78
CA GLN A 293 42.06 18.01 13.90
C GLN A 293 43.24 18.90 14.31
N ASP A 294 43.32 19.23 15.60
CA ASP A 294 44.56 19.61 16.26
C ASP A 294 44.63 18.90 17.62
N GLY A 295 45.86 18.67 18.05
CA GLY A 295 46.27 17.56 18.90
C GLY A 295 46.10 17.72 20.42
N SER A 296 46.18 16.55 21.06
CA SER A 296 46.70 16.25 22.40
C SER A 296 46.46 17.23 23.55
N GLY A 297 45.55 16.85 24.45
CA GLY A 297 45.52 17.24 25.85
C GLY A 297 44.56 16.31 26.57
N GLY A 298 45.03 15.55 27.55
CA GLY A 298 44.20 14.65 28.33
C GLY A 298 43.26 15.43 29.23
N ASP A 299 42.01 14.99 29.33
CA ASP A 299 41.18 15.21 30.51
C ASP A 299 39.99 14.23 30.53
N GLU A 300 39.47 14.07 31.73
CA GLU A 300 38.73 12.97 32.31
C GLU A 300 37.34 12.68 31.71
N GLY A 301 36.97 11.39 31.76
CA GLY A 301 35.72 10.96 32.39
C GLY A 301 34.37 11.57 32.00
N GLN A 302 34.16 12.15 30.82
CA GLN A 302 32.81 12.54 30.40
C GLN A 302 31.99 11.30 30.03
N GLU A 303 31.16 10.84 30.98
CA GLU A 303 30.01 10.00 30.70
C GLU A 303 29.21 10.61 29.54
N LYS A 304 28.94 9.81 28.51
CA LYS A 304 28.03 10.24 27.45
C LYS A 304 26.70 10.61 28.11
N PRO A 305 26.12 11.78 27.80
CA PRO A 305 24.82 12.13 28.35
C PRO A 305 23.81 11.02 28.06
N PRO A 306 22.90 10.71 29.00
CA PRO A 306 21.89 9.70 28.79
C PRO A 306 21.13 9.99 27.49
N PRO A 307 20.70 8.94 26.75
CA PRO A 307 19.96 9.14 25.51
C PRO A 307 18.73 10.01 25.81
N LYS A 308 18.65 11.18 25.18
CA LYS A 308 17.50 12.07 25.33
C LYS A 308 16.23 11.32 24.90
N GLN A 309 15.21 11.34 25.76
CA GLN A 309 13.88 10.86 25.43
C GLN A 309 13.42 11.53 24.13
N LYS A 310 12.88 10.76 23.19
CA LYS A 310 12.41 11.29 21.89
C LYS A 310 10.91 11.54 21.86
N ILE A 311 10.17 10.79 22.67
CA ILE A 311 8.71 10.82 22.74
C ILE A 311 8.30 11.05 24.19
N SER A 312 7.47 12.07 24.47
CA SER A 312 6.96 12.34 25.82
C SER A 312 6.02 11.22 26.28
N GLU A 313 5.84 11.08 27.59
CA GLU A 313 4.95 10.04 28.14
C GLU A 313 3.50 10.24 27.68
N GLU A 314 3.02 11.48 27.67
CA GLU A 314 1.64 11.82 27.27
C GLU A 314 1.37 11.52 25.79
N LEU A 315 2.38 11.67 24.92
CA LEU A 315 2.26 11.29 23.52
C LEU A 315 2.34 9.76 23.36
N ALA A 316 3.22 9.10 24.12
CA ALA A 316 3.38 7.64 24.08
C ALA A 316 2.11 6.89 24.50
N GLU A 317 1.34 7.42 25.45
CA GLU A 317 0.05 6.86 25.89
C GLU A 317 -0.98 6.73 24.75
N LEU A 318 -1.03 7.71 23.84
CA LEU A 318 -1.93 7.69 22.68
C LEU A 318 -1.60 6.55 21.70
N GLY A 319 -0.37 6.02 21.76
CA GLY A 319 0.12 4.93 20.94
C GLY A 319 -0.29 3.53 21.40
N TYR A 320 -1.25 3.39 22.33
CA TYR A 320 -1.45 2.14 23.08
C TYR A 320 -1.61 0.88 22.23
N TYR A 321 -2.42 0.92 21.16
CA TYR A 321 -2.62 -0.24 20.25
C TYR A 321 -1.69 -0.22 19.02
N ALA A 322 -0.82 0.77 18.89
CA ALA A 322 0.05 0.94 17.72
C ALA A 322 1.38 1.62 18.08
N ARG A 323 2.19 0.94 18.91
CA ARG A 323 3.54 1.39 19.29
C ARG A 323 4.50 1.14 18.12
N SER A 324 4.72 2.16 17.30
CA SER A 324 5.45 2.10 16.03
C SER A 324 6.96 1.98 16.26
N MET A 325 7.53 0.81 15.95
CA MET A 325 8.94 0.52 16.13
C MET A 325 9.60 0.21 14.79
N LYS A 326 10.83 0.69 14.61
CA LYS A 326 11.67 0.29 13.47
C LYS A 326 12.20 -1.14 13.70
N PRO A 327 12.28 -2.00 12.66
CA PRO A 327 12.78 -3.35 12.80
C PRO A 327 14.20 -3.40 13.41
N ALA A 328 14.37 -4.20 14.47
CA ALA A 328 15.66 -4.52 15.08
C ALA A 328 16.14 -5.92 14.63
N GLN A 329 17.39 -6.29 14.91
CA GLN A 329 17.86 -7.65 14.58
C GLN A 329 17.00 -8.71 15.29
N GLY A 330 16.54 -9.72 14.56
CA GLY A 330 15.73 -10.81 15.13
C GLY A 330 14.24 -10.49 15.32
N TRP A 331 13.78 -9.28 14.95
CA TRP A 331 12.39 -8.85 15.14
C TRP A 331 11.34 -9.83 14.60
N LEU A 332 11.65 -10.52 13.49
CA LEU A 332 10.69 -11.38 12.80
C LEU A 332 10.31 -12.62 13.63
N THR A 333 11.21 -13.09 14.50
CA THR A 333 11.01 -14.25 15.37
C THR A 333 10.71 -13.85 16.81
N GLN A 334 10.66 -12.55 17.11
CA GLN A 334 10.42 -12.04 18.45
C GLN A 334 8.92 -11.83 18.66
N ARG A 335 8.41 -12.36 19.78
CA ARG A 335 7.11 -11.98 20.32
C ARG A 335 7.27 -10.74 21.20
N PHE A 336 6.49 -9.70 20.95
CA PHE A 336 6.51 -8.49 21.76
C PHE A 336 5.39 -8.53 22.81
N GLU A 337 5.71 -9.01 24.01
CA GLU A 337 4.75 -9.13 25.12
C GLU A 337 4.78 -7.92 26.06
N ASP A 338 5.92 -7.25 26.20
CA ASP A 338 6.06 -6.06 27.03
C ASP A 338 7.04 -5.04 26.40
N PRO A 339 6.59 -3.83 26.03
CA PRO A 339 5.17 -3.43 26.03
C PRO A 339 4.38 -4.17 24.93
N ARG A 340 3.08 -4.33 25.15
CA ARG A 340 2.15 -4.92 24.17
C ARG A 340 1.99 -4.02 22.94
N HIS A 341 1.36 -4.55 21.90
CA HIS A 341 0.95 -3.80 20.70
C HIS A 341 2.07 -3.09 19.95
N ILE A 342 3.25 -3.71 19.94
CA ILE A 342 4.32 -3.27 19.04
C ILE A 342 3.87 -3.47 17.59
N MET A 343 3.97 -2.39 16.83
CA MET A 343 3.77 -2.36 15.39
C MET A 343 5.12 -2.17 14.71
N ILE A 344 5.39 -2.93 13.65
CA ILE A 344 6.66 -2.82 12.91
C ILE A 344 6.50 -1.90 11.70
N ASN A 345 7.32 -0.86 11.62
CA ASN A 345 7.32 0.09 10.50
C ASN A 345 8.55 -0.13 9.60
N ILE A 346 8.34 -0.67 8.39
CA ILE A 346 9.41 -1.10 7.48
C ILE A 346 9.25 -0.49 6.09
N SER A 347 10.36 -0.06 5.47
CA SER A 347 10.31 0.48 4.11
C SER A 347 10.07 -0.62 3.07
N GLU A 348 9.45 -0.25 1.95
CA GLU A 348 9.24 -1.11 0.78
C GLU A 348 10.51 -1.89 0.36
N SER A 349 11.66 -1.21 0.32
CA SER A 349 12.94 -1.81 -0.06
C SER A 349 13.43 -2.85 0.96
N ALA A 350 13.23 -2.58 2.26
CA ALA A 350 13.66 -3.49 3.32
C ALA A 350 12.79 -4.75 3.35
N CYS A 351 11.47 -4.61 3.24
CA CYS A 351 10.57 -5.75 3.15
C CYS A 351 10.80 -6.56 1.87
N SER A 352 11.04 -5.89 0.73
CA SER A 352 11.40 -6.58 -0.52
C SER A 352 12.68 -7.41 -0.41
N ARG A 353 13.69 -6.96 0.35
CA ARG A 353 14.91 -7.75 0.60
C ARG A 353 14.63 -9.01 1.41
N LEU A 354 13.71 -8.94 2.38
CA LEU A 354 13.31 -10.13 3.14
C LEU A 354 12.62 -11.15 2.23
N LEU A 355 11.77 -10.69 1.32
CA LEU A 355 11.09 -11.54 0.33
C LEU A 355 12.02 -12.04 -0.81
N SER A 356 13.20 -11.44 -1.00
CA SER A 356 14.16 -11.91 -2.01
C SER A 356 15.23 -12.84 -1.45
N THR A 357 15.40 -12.89 -0.13
CA THR A 357 16.48 -13.68 0.49
C THR A 357 16.00 -15.11 0.68
N LEU A 358 16.35 -16.00 -0.25
CA LEU A 358 16.47 -17.41 0.09
C LEU A 358 17.51 -17.49 1.21
N GLN A 359 17.16 -18.01 2.39
CA GLN A 359 18.14 -18.26 3.43
C GLN A 359 19.11 -19.33 2.93
N ASP A 360 20.22 -18.90 2.32
CA ASP A 360 21.41 -19.72 2.15
C ASP A 360 21.94 -20.03 3.55
N ASN A 361 21.47 -21.12 4.15
CA ASN A 361 22.13 -21.73 5.29
C ASN A 361 23.46 -22.32 4.81
N LYS A 362 24.45 -21.47 4.50
CA LYS A 362 25.85 -21.87 4.56
C LYS A 362 26.15 -22.15 6.02
N SER A 363 26.03 -23.43 6.40
CA SER A 363 26.51 -23.95 7.66
C SER A 363 27.90 -23.36 7.91
N LYS A 364 28.06 -22.57 8.97
CA LYS A 364 29.38 -22.27 9.49
C LYS A 364 30.00 -23.62 9.85
N LYS A 365 31.05 -24.01 9.11
CA LYS A 365 31.83 -25.21 9.37
C LYS A 365 32.32 -25.17 10.82
N HIS A 366 31.68 -25.90 11.71
CA HIS A 366 32.35 -26.48 12.86
C HIS A 366 32.73 -27.91 12.46
N PRO A 367 33.98 -28.35 12.71
CA PRO A 367 34.39 -29.69 12.36
C PRO A 367 33.81 -30.70 13.36
N GLU A 368 33.33 -31.80 12.78
CA GLU A 368 33.27 -33.14 13.36
C GLU A 368 32.46 -33.36 14.64
N HIS A 369 31.19 -33.71 14.47
CA HIS A 369 30.63 -34.91 15.11
C HIS A 369 29.61 -35.55 14.16
N GLN A 370 29.87 -36.81 13.77
CA GLN A 370 28.94 -37.64 13.01
C GLN A 370 27.77 -38.05 13.90
N HIS A 371 26.57 -37.58 13.58
CA HIS A 371 25.34 -38.26 13.94
C HIS A 371 24.44 -38.39 12.71
N HIS A 372 24.16 -39.64 12.36
CA HIS A 372 23.18 -40.07 11.38
C HIS A 372 21.77 -39.60 11.77
N HIS A 373 21.32 -38.44 11.29
CA HIS A 373 19.90 -38.05 11.20
C HIS A 373 19.73 -37.03 10.06
N LEU A 374 19.85 -37.51 8.81
CA LEU A 374 19.80 -36.70 7.59
C LEU A 374 18.43 -36.78 6.88
N GLN A 375 17.35 -37.03 7.64
CA GLN A 375 15.96 -36.98 7.13
C GLN A 375 15.10 -35.86 7.75
N ASP A 376 15.62 -35.06 8.69
CA ASP A 376 14.86 -34.00 9.38
C ASP A 376 15.24 -32.55 8.99
N ILE A 377 16.00 -32.34 7.92
CA ILE A 377 16.45 -30.99 7.45
C ILE A 377 15.35 -30.26 6.63
N LEU A 378 14.11 -30.76 6.61
CA LEU A 378 13.08 -30.39 5.63
C LEU A 378 12.12 -29.24 5.98
N HIS A 379 12.27 -28.52 7.11
CA HIS A 379 11.22 -27.56 7.51
C HIS A 379 11.73 -26.26 8.15
N VAL A 380 12.51 -25.46 7.41
CA VAL A 380 12.63 -24.02 7.69
C VAL A 380 11.51 -23.30 6.93
N PRO A 381 10.61 -22.54 7.61
CA PRO A 381 9.53 -21.83 6.93
C PRO A 381 10.07 -20.84 5.89
N SER A 382 9.35 -20.66 4.79
CA SER A 382 9.72 -19.64 3.79
C SER A 382 9.76 -18.24 4.42
N PRO A 383 10.52 -17.28 3.84
CA PRO A 383 10.51 -15.89 4.30
C PRO A 383 9.09 -15.28 4.32
N LEU A 384 8.24 -15.62 3.34
CA LEU A 384 6.85 -15.19 3.32
C LEU A 384 6.08 -15.77 4.51
N THR A 385 6.16 -17.08 4.73
CA THR A 385 5.43 -17.75 5.83
C THR A 385 5.82 -17.15 7.18
N SER A 386 7.10 -16.83 7.37
CA SER A 386 7.58 -16.15 8.59
C SER A 386 6.99 -14.74 8.74
N LEU A 387 6.89 -13.98 7.64
CA LEU A 387 6.28 -12.65 7.62
C LEU A 387 4.77 -12.69 7.87
N VAL A 388 4.07 -13.67 7.31
CA VAL A 388 2.63 -13.87 7.50
C VAL A 388 2.36 -14.26 8.95
N HIS A 389 3.11 -15.22 9.50
CA HIS A 389 3.02 -15.63 10.89
C HIS A 389 3.21 -14.43 11.85
N HIS A 390 4.29 -13.65 11.68
CA HIS A 390 4.48 -12.44 12.48
C HIS A 390 3.31 -11.47 12.33
N SER A 391 2.81 -11.26 11.11
CA SER A 391 1.71 -10.32 10.86
C SER A 391 0.38 -10.72 11.49
N SER A 392 0.16 -12.01 11.76
CA SER A 392 -1.06 -12.47 12.44
C SER A 392 -1.09 -12.04 13.92
N HIS A 393 0.07 -11.74 14.50
CA HIS A 393 0.20 -11.34 15.91
C HIS A 393 0.54 -9.86 16.11
N HIS A 394 1.21 -9.24 15.12
CA HIS A 394 1.68 -7.88 15.22
C HIS A 394 1.30 -7.08 13.96
N LEU A 395 0.87 -5.84 14.14
CA LEU A 395 0.64 -4.93 13.04
C LEU A 395 1.96 -4.59 12.34
N ARG A 396 1.88 -4.41 11.02
CA ARG A 396 3.01 -3.98 10.21
C ARG A 396 2.61 -2.91 9.19
N ARG A 397 3.40 -1.83 9.15
CA ARG A 397 3.31 -0.77 8.16
C ARG A 397 4.40 -0.88 7.12
N ILE A 398 4.02 -0.80 5.85
CA ILE A 398 4.90 -0.65 4.69
C ILE A 398 4.69 0.75 4.13
N PHE A 399 5.79 1.47 3.89
CA PHE A 399 5.76 2.78 3.26
C PHE A 399 6.70 2.88 2.06
N PRO A 400 6.40 3.74 1.07
CA PRO A 400 7.22 3.93 -0.12
C PRO A 400 8.64 4.39 0.24
N ARG A 401 9.64 3.94 -0.52
CA ARG A 401 11.03 4.44 -0.37
C ARG A 401 11.14 5.92 -0.75
N GLY A 402 11.99 6.67 -0.04
CA GLY A 402 12.21 8.10 -0.28
C GLY A 402 12.73 8.50 -1.66
N THR A 403 13.25 7.55 -2.46
CA THR A 403 13.63 7.81 -3.86
C THR A 403 12.44 7.92 -4.82
N ARG A 404 11.21 7.64 -4.36
CA ARG A 404 9.97 7.79 -5.14
C ARG A 404 9.48 9.24 -5.19
N ILE A 405 10.40 10.15 -5.50
CA ILE A 405 10.23 11.62 -5.50
C ILE A 405 9.09 12.10 -6.44
N ARG A 406 8.79 11.32 -7.49
CA ARG A 406 7.65 11.57 -8.41
C ARG A 406 6.33 10.92 -7.95
N SER A 407 6.22 10.59 -6.66
CA SER A 407 5.03 10.01 -6.00
C SER A 407 4.49 8.74 -6.69
N SER A 408 5.33 7.97 -7.36
CA SER A 408 4.96 6.64 -7.90
C SER A 408 4.67 5.66 -6.78
N ASN A 409 3.67 4.80 -6.92
CA ASN A 409 3.35 3.76 -5.95
C ASN A 409 4.17 2.49 -6.13
N LEU A 410 4.29 1.77 -5.02
CA LEU A 410 4.75 0.39 -4.95
C LEU A 410 3.64 -0.57 -5.42
N ASP A 411 3.98 -1.84 -5.67
CA ASP A 411 2.97 -2.89 -5.88
C ASP A 411 2.44 -3.36 -4.52
N PRO A 412 1.20 -3.01 -4.13
CA PRO A 412 0.72 -3.30 -2.79
C PRO A 412 0.46 -4.81 -2.58
N SER A 413 0.13 -5.55 -3.65
CA SER A 413 -0.22 -6.96 -3.54
C SER A 413 0.94 -7.85 -3.11
N LYS A 414 2.17 -7.44 -3.44
CA LYS A 414 3.39 -8.07 -2.93
C LYS A 414 3.45 -8.02 -1.40
N PHE A 415 3.05 -6.90 -0.80
CA PHE A 415 3.14 -6.67 0.63
C PHE A 415 1.91 -7.17 1.38
N TRP A 416 0.72 -7.12 0.78
CA TRP A 416 -0.47 -7.78 1.31
C TRP A 416 -0.23 -9.28 1.46
N ARG A 417 0.44 -9.95 0.50
CA ARG A 417 0.84 -11.37 0.60
C ARG A 417 1.80 -11.69 1.74
N SER A 418 2.59 -10.73 2.20
CA SER A 418 3.38 -10.91 3.42
C SER A 418 2.53 -10.85 4.70
N GLY A 419 1.25 -10.49 4.57
CA GLY A 419 0.30 -10.25 5.65
C GLY A 419 0.36 -8.82 6.21
N SER A 420 1.07 -7.89 5.55
CA SER A 420 1.15 -6.51 6.04
C SER A 420 -0.23 -5.82 5.96
N GLN A 421 -0.68 -5.24 7.05
CA GLN A 421 -2.00 -4.63 7.19
C GLN A 421 -2.03 -3.23 6.58
N VAL A 422 -1.04 -2.40 6.92
CA VAL A 422 -0.97 -0.98 6.54
C VAL A 422 0.04 -0.86 5.40
N VAL A 423 -0.43 -0.85 4.16
CA VAL A 423 0.42 -0.65 2.96
C VAL A 423 0.13 0.72 2.40
N SER A 424 0.90 1.72 2.83
CA SER A 424 0.63 3.13 2.53
C SER A 424 1.01 3.50 1.09
N LEU A 425 0.08 4.11 0.36
CA LEU A 425 0.26 4.57 -1.02
C LEU A 425 0.13 6.10 -1.12
N ASN A 426 0.63 6.68 -2.21
CA ASN A 426 0.42 8.07 -2.59
C ASN A 426 -0.93 8.20 -3.34
N TRP A 427 -1.93 8.82 -2.71
CA TRP A 427 -3.32 8.89 -3.18
C TRP A 427 -3.59 9.87 -4.32
N GLN A 428 -2.67 10.81 -4.53
CA GLN A 428 -2.68 11.80 -5.61
C GLN A 428 -2.35 11.22 -6.99
N LYS A 429 -2.01 9.93 -7.11
CA LYS A 429 -1.60 9.29 -8.36
C LYS A 429 -2.39 8.01 -8.64
N TYR A 430 -3.18 8.03 -9.71
CA TYR A 430 -3.94 6.86 -10.19
C TYR A 430 -3.10 5.93 -11.09
N ASP A 431 -2.05 5.35 -10.52
CA ASP A 431 -1.22 4.34 -11.17
C ASP A 431 -1.70 2.90 -10.87
N ARG A 432 -0.95 1.88 -11.30
CA ARG A 432 -1.31 0.46 -11.07
C ARG A 432 -1.54 0.16 -9.59
N GLY A 433 -0.69 0.70 -8.70
CA GLY A 433 -0.82 0.46 -7.26
C GLY A 433 -2.12 1.03 -6.69
N MET A 434 -2.49 2.24 -7.10
CA MET A 434 -3.78 2.84 -6.70
C MET A 434 -4.98 2.10 -7.31
N GLN A 435 -4.89 1.68 -8.58
CA GLN A 435 -5.94 0.86 -9.20
C GLN A 435 -6.22 -0.42 -8.40
N MET A 436 -5.17 -1.07 -7.89
CA MET A 436 -5.30 -2.26 -7.05
C MET A 436 -5.86 -1.96 -5.67
N ASN A 437 -5.44 -0.85 -5.06
CA ASN A 437 -5.99 -0.39 -3.78
C ASN A 437 -7.48 -0.14 -3.88
N GLU A 438 -7.89 0.67 -4.85
CA GLU A 438 -9.30 0.95 -5.11
C GLU A 438 -10.07 -0.34 -5.40
N ALA A 439 -9.52 -1.23 -6.22
CA ALA A 439 -10.18 -2.49 -6.55
C ALA A 439 -10.33 -3.46 -5.36
N LEU A 440 -9.38 -3.48 -4.41
CA LEU A 440 -9.45 -4.32 -3.22
C LEU A 440 -10.44 -3.78 -2.19
N PHE A 441 -10.47 -2.46 -1.99
CA PHE A 441 -11.22 -1.79 -0.92
C PHE A 441 -12.58 -1.22 -1.34
N VAL A 442 -12.92 -1.19 -2.64
CA VAL A 442 -14.23 -0.71 -3.11
C VAL A 442 -15.37 -1.47 -2.44
N GLY A 443 -16.39 -0.74 -1.97
CA GLY A 443 -17.53 -1.30 -1.24
C GLY A 443 -17.21 -1.76 0.18
N THR A 444 -16.05 -1.37 0.71
CA THR A 444 -15.69 -1.56 2.12
C THR A 444 -15.53 -0.22 2.80
N ASP A 445 -15.64 -0.22 4.12
CA ASP A 445 -15.23 0.91 4.95
C ASP A 445 -13.70 1.03 5.06
N GLY A 446 -12.93 0.62 4.05
CA GLY A 446 -11.46 0.67 4.04
C GLY A 446 -10.76 -0.48 4.76
N TRP A 447 -11.50 -1.53 5.11
CA TRP A 447 -11.01 -2.72 5.81
C TRP A 447 -11.42 -3.97 5.04
N VAL A 448 -10.44 -4.83 4.74
CA VAL A 448 -10.69 -6.10 4.05
C VAL A 448 -10.11 -7.22 4.88
N LEU A 449 -10.94 -8.20 5.23
CA LEU A 449 -10.49 -9.36 5.99
C LEU A 449 -9.49 -10.18 5.15
N LYS A 450 -8.34 -10.51 5.73
CA LYS A 450 -7.29 -11.30 5.06
C LYS A 450 -7.81 -12.69 4.67
N PRO A 451 -7.19 -13.40 3.73
CA PRO A 451 -7.43 -14.83 3.53
C PRO A 451 -7.26 -15.65 4.81
N GLU A 452 -8.05 -16.72 4.98
CA GLU A 452 -8.08 -17.53 6.21
C GLU A 452 -6.70 -18.05 6.64
N HIS A 453 -5.86 -18.44 5.68
CA HIS A 453 -4.52 -18.96 5.93
C HIS A 453 -3.54 -17.91 6.51
N MET A 454 -3.86 -16.62 6.43
CA MET A 454 -3.04 -15.52 6.95
C MET A 454 -3.49 -15.02 8.33
N ARG A 455 -4.63 -15.50 8.82
CA ARG A 455 -5.29 -15.00 10.03
C ARG A 455 -4.72 -15.64 11.30
N LYS A 456 -4.88 -14.94 12.43
CA LYS A 456 -4.59 -15.46 13.76
C LYS A 456 -5.57 -16.58 14.11
N LYS A 457 -5.05 -17.75 14.50
CA LYS A 457 -5.89 -18.88 14.93
C LYS A 457 -5.94 -18.90 16.45
N ARG A 458 -7.15 -18.96 17.04
CA ARG A 458 -7.35 -18.94 18.51
C ARG A 458 -6.57 -20.02 19.27
N ASN A 459 -6.33 -21.17 18.65
CA ASN A 459 -5.71 -22.34 19.29
C ASN A 459 -4.23 -22.53 18.91
N LEU A 460 -3.63 -21.59 18.19
CA LEU A 460 -2.20 -21.64 17.86
C LEU A 460 -1.47 -20.51 18.58
N ASN A 461 -0.54 -20.87 19.45
CA ASN A 461 0.38 -19.94 20.07
C ASN A 461 1.43 -19.48 19.06
N PHE A 462 1.98 -18.29 19.26
CA PHE A 462 3.10 -17.77 18.44
C PHE A 462 4.27 -18.76 18.36
N ASP A 463 4.49 -19.55 19.41
CA ASP A 463 5.57 -20.53 19.51
C ASP A 463 5.30 -21.84 18.74
N ASP A 464 4.04 -22.11 18.36
CA ASP A 464 3.68 -23.25 17.49
C ASP A 464 4.20 -23.03 16.05
N GLY A 465 4.59 -21.79 15.74
CA GLY A 465 5.42 -21.42 14.61
C GLY A 465 4.69 -21.40 13.26
N ALA A 466 5.45 -20.99 12.23
CA ALA A 466 4.95 -20.78 10.87
C ALA A 466 4.47 -22.05 10.13
N ARG A 467 4.54 -23.25 10.75
CA ARG A 467 4.22 -24.54 10.10
C ARG A 467 2.72 -24.75 9.81
N ALA A 468 1.85 -23.82 10.23
CA ALA A 468 0.39 -23.94 10.16
C ALA A 468 -0.29 -23.09 9.06
N GLN A 469 0.48 -22.46 8.16
CA GLN A 469 0.00 -21.50 7.14
C GLN A 469 0.39 -21.90 5.70
N ALA A 470 0.40 -23.20 5.38
CA ALA A 470 0.61 -23.64 4.00
C ALA A 470 -0.66 -23.38 3.16
N VAL A 471 -0.52 -22.68 2.03
CA VAL A 471 -1.58 -22.54 1.03
C VAL A 471 -1.55 -23.76 0.12
N PRO A 472 -2.67 -24.47 -0.09
CA PRO A 472 -2.73 -25.46 -1.15
C PRO A 472 -2.53 -24.77 -2.51
N GLU A 473 -1.46 -25.11 -3.23
CA GLU A 473 -1.26 -24.69 -4.62
C GLU A 473 -2.28 -25.40 -5.50
N LYS A 474 -3.46 -24.79 -5.67
CA LYS A 474 -4.49 -25.28 -6.58
C LYS A 474 -4.34 -24.60 -7.93
N LEU A 475 -4.08 -25.35 -8.99
CA LEU A 475 -4.16 -24.81 -10.35
C LEU A 475 -5.63 -24.59 -10.72
N VAL A 476 -5.91 -23.43 -11.28
CA VAL A 476 -7.24 -23.00 -11.69
C VAL A 476 -7.12 -22.36 -13.07
N LYS A 477 -8.12 -22.58 -13.91
CA LYS A 477 -8.22 -22.00 -15.25
C LYS A 477 -9.19 -20.83 -15.21
N LEU A 478 -8.69 -19.63 -15.52
CA LEU A 478 -9.50 -18.44 -15.72
C LEU A 478 -9.75 -18.24 -17.20
N ARG A 479 -11.02 -18.17 -17.61
CA ARG A 479 -11.44 -17.82 -18.96
C ARG A 479 -12.16 -16.47 -18.93
N GLY A 480 -11.85 -15.62 -19.89
CA GLY A 480 -12.56 -14.35 -20.09
C GLY A 480 -13.01 -14.20 -21.53
N HIS A 481 -14.24 -13.75 -21.70
CA HIS A 481 -14.84 -13.42 -23.00
C HIS A 481 -15.15 -11.93 -23.02
N ILE A 482 -14.61 -11.21 -24.01
CA ILE A 482 -14.90 -9.79 -24.26
C ILE A 482 -15.64 -9.66 -25.59
N VAL A 483 -16.87 -9.17 -25.51
CA VAL A 483 -17.73 -9.02 -26.69
C VAL A 483 -17.46 -7.69 -27.37
N GLY A 484 -17.70 -6.59 -26.68
CA GLY A 484 -17.52 -5.26 -27.22
C GLY A 484 -17.34 -4.22 -26.14
N VAL A 485 -16.84 -3.05 -26.54
CA VAL A 485 -16.67 -1.88 -25.69
C VAL A 485 -17.44 -0.72 -26.31
N SER A 486 -18.30 -0.10 -25.51
CA SER A 486 -19.12 1.04 -25.90
C SER A 486 -18.60 2.33 -25.28
N CYS A 487 -18.87 3.47 -25.93
CA CYS A 487 -18.55 4.82 -25.41
C CYS A 487 -17.05 5.03 -25.14
N ILE A 488 -16.21 4.63 -26.09
CA ILE A 488 -14.76 4.85 -26.03
C ILE A 488 -14.50 6.35 -26.28
N PRO A 489 -13.86 7.08 -25.36
CA PRO A 489 -13.53 8.49 -25.57
C PRO A 489 -12.44 8.63 -26.62
N ALA A 490 -12.42 9.75 -27.34
CA ALA A 490 -11.35 10.06 -28.28
C ALA A 490 -10.00 10.16 -27.54
N PRO A 491 -9.02 9.30 -27.86
CA PRO A 491 -7.66 9.48 -27.38
C PRO A 491 -6.99 10.67 -28.09
N ASN A 492 -5.98 11.28 -27.44
CA ASN A 492 -5.04 12.22 -28.06
C ASN A 492 -5.65 13.34 -28.92
N GLY A 493 -6.81 13.87 -28.52
CA GLY A 493 -7.49 14.95 -29.25
C GLY A 493 -8.09 14.52 -30.60
N ARG A 494 -8.28 13.21 -30.85
CA ARG A 494 -8.94 12.66 -32.03
C ARG A 494 -10.45 12.79 -32.02
N ASN A 495 -10.97 13.88 -31.45
CA ASN A 495 -12.41 14.11 -31.37
C ASN A 495 -13.01 14.18 -32.79
N GLY A 496 -13.95 13.28 -33.08
CA GLY A 496 -14.64 13.16 -34.37
C GLY A 496 -13.84 12.42 -35.45
N LYS A 497 -12.66 11.87 -35.13
CA LYS A 497 -11.80 11.16 -36.09
C LYS A 497 -11.82 9.65 -35.83
N SER A 498 -11.47 8.87 -36.84
CA SER A 498 -11.23 7.44 -36.64
C SER A 498 -9.87 7.19 -36.00
N PHE A 499 -9.76 6.13 -35.21
CA PHE A 499 -8.50 5.65 -34.63
C PHE A 499 -8.51 4.12 -34.54
N HIS A 500 -7.34 3.51 -34.34
CA HIS A 500 -7.24 2.08 -34.10
C HIS A 500 -7.18 1.83 -32.59
N THR A 501 -7.91 0.82 -32.12
CA THR A 501 -7.95 0.46 -30.71
C THR A 501 -7.98 -1.05 -30.52
N TYR A 502 -7.46 -1.51 -29.40
CA TYR A 502 -7.50 -2.91 -28.98
C TYR A 502 -7.70 -3.03 -27.48
N VAL A 503 -8.17 -4.20 -27.06
CA VAL A 503 -8.31 -4.57 -25.65
C VAL A 503 -7.13 -5.43 -25.24
N ARG A 504 -6.56 -5.12 -24.08
CA ARG A 504 -5.56 -5.95 -23.40
C ARG A 504 -6.11 -6.41 -22.07
N THR A 505 -6.06 -7.71 -21.81
CA THR A 505 -6.32 -8.24 -20.47
C THR A 505 -5.03 -8.68 -19.82
N GLU A 506 -4.94 -8.47 -18.52
CA GLU A 506 -3.80 -8.86 -17.70
C GLU A 506 -4.30 -9.60 -16.47
N LEU A 507 -3.68 -10.74 -16.15
CA LEU A 507 -3.76 -11.39 -14.85
C LEU A 507 -2.40 -11.29 -14.19
N PHE A 508 -2.36 -10.82 -12.96
CA PHE A 508 -1.11 -10.73 -12.22
C PHE A 508 -1.30 -11.13 -10.75
N TYR A 509 -0.31 -11.85 -10.25
CA TYR A 509 -0.26 -12.38 -8.90
C TYR A 509 1.19 -12.69 -8.54
N HIS A 510 1.44 -13.17 -7.32
CA HIS A 510 2.77 -13.63 -6.94
C HIS A 510 2.71 -15.06 -6.42
N ARG A 511 3.73 -15.86 -6.71
CA ARG A 511 3.86 -17.23 -6.20
C ARG A 511 5.21 -17.46 -5.55
N GLU A 512 5.24 -18.34 -4.56
CA GLU A 512 6.50 -18.77 -3.99
C GLU A 512 7.26 -19.68 -4.96
N VAL A 513 8.56 -19.43 -5.12
CA VAL A 513 9.44 -20.31 -5.89
C VAL A 513 10.16 -21.23 -4.92
N LYS A 514 9.88 -22.54 -5.02
CA LYS A 514 10.62 -23.55 -4.27
C LYS A 514 12.05 -23.61 -4.84
N PRO A 515 13.10 -23.56 -4.00
CA PRO A 515 14.47 -23.68 -4.49
C PRO A 515 14.66 -25.05 -5.15
N LEU A 516 15.18 -25.07 -6.38
CA LEU A 516 15.54 -26.29 -7.08
C LEU A 516 16.65 -27.00 -6.28
N VAL A 517 16.45 -28.29 -5.97
CA VAL A 517 17.53 -29.14 -5.44
C VAL A 517 18.56 -29.29 -6.57
N PRO A 518 19.84 -28.90 -6.37
CA PRO A 518 20.83 -29.05 -7.42
C PRO A 518 21.05 -30.53 -7.72
N THR A 519 20.55 -31.01 -8.87
CA THR A 519 20.93 -32.30 -9.42
C THR A 519 22.02 -32.10 -10.46
N GLY A 520 23.27 -32.40 -10.11
CA GLY A 520 24.39 -32.52 -11.03
C GLY A 520 25.43 -31.38 -10.99
N ASP A 521 26.70 -31.77 -11.21
CA ASP A 521 27.95 -31.00 -11.05
C ASP A 521 28.18 -29.80 -11.99
N THR A 522 27.13 -29.15 -12.48
CA THR A 522 27.23 -27.92 -13.28
C THR A 522 26.62 -26.74 -12.55
N ALA A 523 27.20 -26.40 -11.40
CA ALA A 523 26.87 -25.20 -10.65
C ALA A 523 27.62 -23.97 -11.21
N THR A 524 27.16 -23.46 -12.35
CA THR A 524 27.56 -22.14 -12.85
C THR A 524 26.33 -21.34 -13.30
N ALA A 525 25.60 -20.78 -12.32
CA ALA A 525 24.80 -19.57 -12.48
C ALA A 525 24.27 -19.13 -11.11
N THR A 526 24.97 -18.21 -10.44
CA THR A 526 24.43 -17.44 -9.31
C THR A 526 23.41 -16.43 -9.83
N SER A 527 22.21 -16.89 -10.20
CA SER A 527 21.06 -15.98 -10.32
C SER A 527 20.49 -15.78 -8.91
N LYS A 528 20.29 -14.52 -8.50
CA LYS A 528 19.59 -14.18 -7.26
C LYS A 528 18.12 -14.63 -7.41
N MET A 529 17.80 -15.88 -7.08
CA MET A 529 16.42 -16.35 -7.11
C MET A 529 15.63 -15.64 -6.00
N ALA A 530 14.65 -14.82 -6.39
CA ALA A 530 13.69 -14.25 -5.45
C ALA A 530 12.78 -15.36 -4.90
N SER A 531 12.50 -15.37 -3.60
CA SER A 531 11.60 -16.38 -3.01
C SER A 531 10.12 -16.19 -3.40
N LEU A 532 9.78 -15.00 -3.89
CA LEU A 532 8.47 -14.63 -4.38
C LEU A 532 8.58 -14.06 -5.81
N GLU A 533 8.02 -14.76 -6.79
CA GLU A 533 8.02 -14.39 -8.21
C GLU A 533 6.73 -13.64 -8.57
N GLU A 534 6.84 -12.53 -9.31
CA GLU A 534 5.70 -11.84 -9.93
C GLU A 534 5.33 -12.61 -11.21
N VAL A 535 4.12 -13.16 -11.26
CA VAL A 535 3.58 -13.79 -12.46
C VAL A 535 2.64 -12.80 -13.13
N HIS A 536 2.84 -12.58 -14.43
CA HIS A 536 2.06 -11.63 -15.22
C HIS A 536 1.69 -12.26 -16.56
N LEU A 537 0.43 -12.67 -16.68
CA LEU A 537 -0.14 -13.23 -17.91
C LEU A 537 -0.87 -12.12 -18.66
N ARG A 538 -0.71 -12.08 -19.98
CA ARG A 538 -1.27 -11.03 -20.84
C ARG A 538 -1.92 -11.63 -22.08
N TRP A 539 -3.00 -11.01 -22.50
CA TRP A 539 -3.67 -11.29 -23.76
C TRP A 539 -4.02 -9.96 -24.44
N LYS A 540 -3.92 -9.93 -25.76
CA LYS A 540 -4.21 -8.77 -26.61
C LYS A 540 -5.18 -9.20 -27.70
N SER A 541 -6.26 -8.46 -27.86
CA SER A 541 -7.22 -8.64 -28.94
C SER A 541 -6.65 -8.15 -30.29
N LYS A 542 -7.36 -8.44 -31.38
CA LYS A 542 -7.06 -7.76 -32.66
C LYS A 542 -7.29 -6.25 -32.56
N SER A 543 -6.49 -5.47 -33.28
CA SER A 543 -6.73 -4.04 -33.43
C SER A 543 -7.89 -3.78 -34.39
N GLN A 544 -8.77 -2.85 -34.03
CA GLN A 544 -9.91 -2.43 -34.85
C GLN A 544 -9.90 -0.94 -35.08
N LYS A 545 -10.21 -0.54 -36.32
CA LYS A 545 -10.46 0.86 -36.66
C LYS A 545 -11.87 1.23 -36.22
N VAL A 546 -12.00 2.19 -35.32
CA VAL A 546 -13.27 2.70 -34.80
C VAL A 546 -13.46 4.15 -35.17
N GLN A 547 -14.70 4.61 -35.30
CA GLN A 547 -15.04 6.00 -35.59
C GLN A 547 -15.54 6.68 -34.32
N HIS A 548 -14.91 7.80 -33.93
CA HIS A 548 -15.41 8.61 -32.82
C HIS A 548 -16.56 9.51 -33.26
N HIS A 549 -17.65 9.49 -32.49
CA HIS A 549 -18.74 10.46 -32.58
C HIS A 549 -18.69 11.38 -31.34
N PRO A 550 -18.64 12.72 -31.49
CA PRO A 550 -18.49 13.64 -30.36
C PRO A 550 -19.50 13.46 -29.21
N GLU A 551 -20.73 13.08 -29.53
CA GLU A 551 -21.80 12.89 -28.54
C GLU A 551 -21.84 11.46 -27.95
N ASN A 552 -21.44 10.46 -28.73
CA ASN A 552 -21.65 9.04 -28.39
C ASN A 552 -20.35 8.29 -28.03
N GLY A 553 -19.18 8.87 -28.30
CA GLY A 553 -17.90 8.17 -28.28
C GLY A 553 -17.71 7.26 -29.51
N ALA A 554 -16.75 6.34 -29.43
CA ALA A 554 -16.55 5.27 -30.40
C ALA A 554 -16.98 3.91 -29.82
N ASP A 555 -17.31 2.96 -30.70
CA ASP A 555 -17.70 1.60 -30.33
C ASP A 555 -16.78 0.58 -31.03
N GLY A 556 -16.42 -0.49 -30.32
CA GLY A 556 -15.61 -1.59 -30.86
C GLY A 556 -16.19 -2.95 -30.47
N MET A 557 -16.13 -3.93 -31.38
CA MET A 557 -16.75 -5.25 -31.21
C MET A 557 -15.76 -6.36 -31.59
N TRP A 558 -15.17 -7.03 -30.60
CA TRP A 558 -14.15 -8.06 -30.80
C TRP A 558 -14.71 -9.47 -30.81
N ASN A 559 -15.59 -9.77 -29.85
CA ASN A 559 -16.13 -11.10 -29.61
C ASN A 559 -15.03 -12.17 -29.50
N GLU A 560 -14.01 -11.90 -28.67
CA GLU A 560 -12.85 -12.77 -28.49
C GLU A 560 -12.81 -13.36 -27.08
N THR A 561 -12.27 -14.57 -26.95
CA THR A 561 -12.09 -15.30 -25.68
C THR A 561 -10.62 -15.58 -25.44
N TRP A 562 -10.21 -15.58 -24.18
CA TRP A 562 -8.87 -15.95 -23.73
C TRP A 562 -8.94 -16.84 -22.50
N GLU A 563 -7.86 -17.61 -22.28
CA GLU A 563 -7.75 -18.58 -21.18
C GLU A 563 -6.35 -18.54 -20.57
N TRP A 564 -6.28 -18.66 -19.25
CA TRP A 564 -5.03 -18.77 -18.48
C TRP A 564 -5.14 -19.81 -17.39
N ASP A 565 -4.13 -20.69 -17.31
CA ASP A 565 -3.92 -21.53 -16.14
C ASP A 565 -3.05 -20.77 -15.12
N TYR A 566 -3.50 -20.67 -13.88
CA TYR A 566 -2.76 -19.99 -12.81
C TYR A 566 -2.91 -20.69 -11.46
N VAL A 567 -1.95 -20.44 -10.57
CA VAL A 567 -2.03 -20.92 -9.19
C VAL A 567 -3.02 -20.04 -8.43
N LYS A 568 -4.07 -20.64 -7.87
CA LYS A 568 -5.09 -19.93 -7.11
C LYS A 568 -4.44 -19.10 -6.02
N ASP A 569 -4.79 -17.83 -6.02
CA ASP A 569 -4.28 -16.84 -5.10
C ASP A 569 -5.40 -15.84 -4.83
N ASP A 570 -5.77 -15.69 -3.56
CA ASP A 570 -6.86 -14.80 -3.13
C ASP A 570 -6.53 -13.32 -3.32
N LEU A 571 -5.27 -12.98 -3.63
CA LEU A 571 -4.81 -11.64 -4.00
C LEU A 571 -4.41 -11.54 -5.48
N ALA A 572 -4.90 -12.44 -6.34
CA ALA A 572 -4.77 -12.32 -7.79
C ALA A 572 -5.72 -11.24 -8.34
N PHE A 573 -5.25 -10.46 -9.31
CA PHE A 573 -6.01 -9.37 -9.92
C PHE A 573 -6.11 -9.54 -11.42
N VAL A 574 -7.27 -9.23 -11.99
CA VAL A 574 -7.48 -9.04 -13.42
C VAL A 574 -7.57 -7.55 -13.75
N ARG A 575 -7.05 -7.17 -14.91
CA ARG A 575 -7.27 -5.86 -15.53
C ARG A 575 -7.76 -6.02 -16.96
N ILE A 576 -8.66 -5.13 -17.35
CA ILE A 576 -9.04 -4.91 -18.74
C ILE A 576 -8.60 -3.49 -19.09
N LEU A 577 -7.81 -3.37 -20.16
CA LEU A 577 -7.19 -2.14 -20.59
C LEU A 577 -7.58 -1.88 -22.03
N LEU A 578 -8.00 -0.65 -22.31
CA LEU A 578 -8.26 -0.21 -23.66
C LEU A 578 -7.10 0.69 -24.11
N TYR A 579 -6.53 0.38 -25.27
CA TYR A 579 -5.39 1.09 -25.83
C TYR A 579 -5.73 1.67 -27.19
N GLU A 580 -5.13 2.82 -27.50
CA GLU A 580 -4.98 3.30 -28.86
C GLU A 580 -3.76 2.63 -29.50
N ASP A 581 -3.95 2.05 -30.68
CA ASP A 581 -2.88 1.45 -31.49
C ASP A 581 -2.28 2.53 -32.38
N GLU A 582 -1.09 3.00 -32.03
CA GLU A 582 -0.39 4.06 -32.74
C GLU A 582 1.05 3.65 -33.08
N PHE A 583 1.66 4.38 -34.03
CA PHE A 583 3.08 4.19 -34.31
C PHE A 583 3.92 4.71 -33.14
N GLY A 584 4.55 3.79 -32.40
CA GLY A 584 5.38 4.11 -31.25
C GLY A 584 4.84 3.47 -29.97
N LYS A 585 4.44 4.30 -29.00
CA LYS A 585 3.93 3.84 -27.71
C LYS A 585 2.42 3.96 -27.68
N ASP A 586 1.75 2.83 -27.49
CA ASP A 586 0.29 2.77 -27.36
C ASP A 586 -0.19 3.56 -26.13
N ASP A 587 -1.15 4.44 -26.34
CA ASP A 587 -1.73 5.25 -25.27
C ASP A 587 -2.92 4.56 -24.64
N ARG A 588 -2.91 4.53 -23.31
CA ARG A 588 -3.98 3.90 -22.54
C ARG A 588 -5.18 4.84 -22.45
N ILE A 589 -6.33 4.37 -22.91
CA ILE A 589 -7.59 5.11 -22.90
C ILE A 589 -8.29 4.92 -21.55
N SER A 590 -8.67 3.68 -21.25
CA SER A 590 -9.45 3.34 -20.06
C SER A 590 -9.00 2.01 -19.43
N THR A 591 -9.37 1.78 -18.18
CA THR A 591 -8.92 0.63 -17.37
C THR A 591 -10.01 0.19 -16.39
N PHE A 592 -10.19 -1.13 -16.29
CA PHE A 592 -10.88 -1.81 -15.22
C PHE A 592 -9.87 -2.67 -14.44
N CYS A 593 -10.04 -2.78 -13.12
CA CYS A 593 -9.21 -3.61 -12.26
C CYS A 593 -10.07 -4.26 -11.18
N SER A 594 -9.88 -5.55 -10.91
CA SER A 594 -10.59 -6.25 -9.84
C SER A 594 -9.79 -7.46 -9.33
N PRO A 595 -9.80 -7.74 -8.02
CA PRO A 595 -9.47 -9.07 -7.52
C PRO A 595 -10.34 -10.17 -8.16
N ILE A 596 -9.77 -11.35 -8.41
CA ILE A 596 -10.49 -12.44 -9.09
C ILE A 596 -11.71 -12.93 -8.28
N ASP A 597 -11.60 -12.98 -6.96
CA ASP A 597 -12.67 -13.42 -6.05
C ASP A 597 -13.89 -12.48 -6.02
N ARG A 598 -13.75 -11.26 -6.55
CA ARG A 598 -14.83 -10.27 -6.67
C ARG A 598 -15.66 -10.46 -7.94
N LEU A 599 -15.12 -11.14 -8.96
CA LEU A 599 -15.77 -11.25 -10.26
C LEU A 599 -17.07 -12.06 -10.14
N VAL A 600 -18.12 -11.59 -10.83
CA VAL A 600 -19.29 -12.42 -11.08
C VAL A 600 -18.94 -13.43 -12.17
N LEU A 601 -19.02 -14.72 -11.83
CA LEU A 601 -18.66 -15.82 -12.73
C LEU A 601 -19.89 -16.37 -13.45
N ASN A 602 -19.67 -16.91 -14.66
CA ASN A 602 -20.66 -17.62 -15.49
C ASN A 602 -21.89 -16.77 -15.90
N GLU A 603 -21.82 -15.45 -15.76
CA GLU A 603 -22.87 -14.52 -16.17
C GLU A 603 -22.27 -13.40 -17.03
N TRP A 604 -23.09 -12.86 -17.93
CA TRP A 604 -22.77 -11.63 -18.64
C TRP A 604 -22.83 -10.44 -17.68
N ARG A 605 -21.81 -9.57 -17.75
CA ARG A 605 -21.71 -8.34 -16.96
C ARG A 605 -21.14 -7.20 -17.78
N LEU A 606 -21.58 -5.99 -17.43
CA LEU A 606 -21.10 -4.74 -18.00
C LEU A 606 -20.11 -4.11 -17.02
N VAL A 607 -18.83 -4.13 -17.36
CA VAL A 607 -17.77 -3.51 -16.54
C VAL A 607 -17.50 -2.09 -17.02
N ARG A 608 -17.38 -1.16 -16.07
CA ARG A 608 -17.01 0.24 -16.29
C ARG A 608 -15.49 0.35 -16.35
N LEU A 609 -14.98 0.89 -17.46
CA LEU A 609 -13.56 1.17 -17.61
C LEU A 609 -13.33 2.65 -17.33
N LEU A 610 -12.54 2.93 -16.30
CA LEU A 610 -12.23 4.28 -15.87
C LEU A 610 -11.06 4.85 -16.68
N ASN A 611 -11.05 6.16 -16.92
CA ASN A 611 -9.93 6.78 -17.61
C ASN A 611 -8.62 6.74 -16.79
N THR A 612 -7.54 7.30 -17.33
CA THR A 612 -6.23 7.34 -16.66
C THR A 612 -6.17 8.13 -15.35
N LYS A 613 -7.25 8.84 -14.99
CA LYS A 613 -7.43 9.57 -13.73
C LYS A 613 -8.43 8.90 -12.78
N GLY A 614 -8.99 7.74 -13.14
CA GLY A 614 -9.97 7.02 -12.31
C GLY A 614 -11.40 7.56 -12.42
N LYS A 615 -11.69 8.37 -13.43
CA LYS A 615 -13.04 8.90 -13.66
C LYS A 615 -13.83 8.01 -14.61
N ASP A 616 -15.11 7.87 -14.32
CA ASP A 616 -16.06 7.32 -15.27
C ASP A 616 -16.21 8.26 -16.46
N VAL A 617 -16.08 7.69 -17.66
CA VAL A 617 -16.18 8.36 -18.96
C VAL A 617 -17.26 7.69 -19.83
N GLY A 618 -18.11 6.86 -19.23
CA GLY A 618 -19.15 6.09 -19.92
C GLY A 618 -18.66 4.82 -20.59
N THR A 619 -17.34 4.61 -20.69
CA THR A 619 -16.76 3.44 -21.36
C THR A 619 -17.17 2.14 -20.65
N THR A 620 -17.86 1.28 -21.39
CA THR A 620 -18.44 0.03 -20.86
C THR A 620 -17.99 -1.14 -21.68
N ALA A 621 -17.52 -2.23 -21.06
CA ALA A 621 -17.25 -3.47 -21.77
C ALA A 621 -18.26 -4.56 -21.36
N LEU A 622 -18.80 -5.28 -22.35
CA LEU A 622 -19.56 -6.50 -22.11
C LEU A 622 -18.59 -7.68 -21.97
N VAL A 623 -18.60 -8.30 -20.80
CA VAL A 623 -17.68 -9.38 -20.45
C VAL A 623 -18.38 -10.54 -19.77
N ARG A 624 -17.75 -11.70 -19.84
CA ARG A 624 -18.10 -12.89 -19.05
C ARG A 624 -16.82 -13.57 -18.59
N PHE A 625 -16.78 -13.93 -17.31
CA PHE A 625 -15.65 -14.64 -16.70
C PHE A 625 -16.09 -16.03 -16.26
N GLU A 626 -15.21 -17.02 -16.41
CA GLU A 626 -15.43 -18.39 -15.97
C GLU A 626 -14.17 -18.87 -15.22
N LEU A 627 -14.38 -19.68 -14.19
CA LEU A 627 -13.31 -20.20 -13.35
C LEU A 627 -13.50 -21.71 -13.17
N ASP A 628 -12.63 -22.50 -13.80
CA ASP A 628 -12.64 -23.96 -13.71
C ASP A 628 -11.50 -24.42 -12.80
N GLY A 629 -11.77 -25.28 -11.82
CA GLY A 629 -10.75 -25.78 -10.91
C GLY A 629 -11.04 -27.15 -10.35
#